data_AF-A0A2V2W2X4-F1
#
_entry.id   AF-A0A2V2W2X4-F1
#
_cell.length_a   1.000
_cell.length_b   1.000
_cell.length_c   1.000
_cell.angle_alpha   90.00
_cell.angle_beta   90.00
_cell.angle_gamma   90.00
#
_symmetry.space_group_name_H-M   'P 1'
#
loop_
_entity.id
_entity.type
_entity.pdbx_description
1 polymer ?
#
loop_
_entity_poly.entity_id
_entity_poly.type
_entity_poly.pdbx_seq_one_letter_code
_entity_poly.pdbx_strand_id
1 'polypeptide(L)'
;MPDFTRDDEHSLDLLRNKNEFGKIKAEESKLLQQLEQKYDMFIREGLSNMSRMAPRRTTRQLRLRCVLISWPMLLLSLGLFFVFTLFLLQFYEGGGGWSLSLLQWHICLVGVLVFLVALVCFTQIRERLFINRAILCACVLISVILGLLTLAVLFHGRDEEYNRWDRGLFVIFGVGEGLIVVESASLLFNSF
;
A
#
# COMPACT_ATOMS: atom_id res chain seq x y z
N MET A 1 -32.17 -14.78 -24.98
CA MET A 1 -33.34 -13.91 -24.71
C MET A 1 -33.02 -12.55 -25.32
N PRO A 2 -33.96 -11.87 -26.00
CA PRO A 2 -33.70 -10.56 -26.57
C PRO A 2 -33.52 -9.52 -25.46
N ASP A 3 -32.63 -8.55 -25.67
CA ASP A 3 -32.36 -7.45 -24.75
C ASP A 3 -33.64 -6.63 -24.48
N PHE A 4 -33.77 -6.09 -23.26
CA PHE A 4 -34.85 -5.15 -22.91
C PHE A 4 -34.58 -3.82 -23.61
N THR A 5 -35.49 -3.40 -24.49
CA THR A 5 -35.32 -2.19 -25.30
C THR A 5 -36.13 -1.01 -24.74
N ARG A 6 -35.87 0.18 -25.26
CA ARG A 6 -36.62 1.40 -24.91
C ARG A 6 -38.10 1.33 -25.33
N ASP A 7 -38.40 0.58 -26.40
CA ASP A 7 -39.77 0.35 -26.85
C ASP A 7 -40.52 -0.60 -25.92
N ASP A 8 -39.82 -1.57 -25.31
CA ASP A 8 -40.38 -2.45 -24.28
C ASP A 8 -40.72 -1.66 -23.01
N GLU A 9 -39.89 -0.69 -22.62
CA GLU A 9 -40.12 0.21 -21.48
C GLU A 9 -41.38 1.07 -21.68
N HIS A 10 -41.50 1.71 -22.85
CA HIS A 10 -42.69 2.49 -23.20
C HIS A 10 -43.96 1.62 -23.24
N SER A 11 -43.85 0.39 -23.74
CA SER A 11 -44.97 -0.56 -23.78
C SER A 11 -45.37 -1.03 -22.39
N LEU A 12 -44.40 -1.29 -21.50
CA LEU A 12 -44.61 -1.64 -20.10
C LEU A 12 -45.36 -0.54 -19.36
N ASP A 13 -44.92 0.72 -19.47
CA ASP A 13 -45.56 1.86 -18.80
C ASP A 13 -46.99 2.10 -19.28
N LEU A 14 -47.22 1.99 -20.59
CA LEU A 14 -48.55 2.15 -21.18
C LEU A 14 -49.51 1.06 -20.70
N LEU A 15 -49.04 -0.19 -20.61
CA LEU A 15 -49.82 -1.33 -20.11
C LEU A 15 -50.07 -1.25 -18.59
N ARG A 16 -49.09 -0.78 -17.80
CA ARG A 16 -49.29 -0.53 -16.36
C ARG A 16 -50.34 0.52 -16.11
N ASN A 17 -50.27 1.64 -16.82
CA ASN A 17 -51.29 2.69 -16.75
C ASN A 17 -52.67 2.13 -17.16
N LYS A 18 -52.77 1.38 -18.25
CA LYS A 18 -54.04 0.73 -18.66
C LYS A 18 -54.58 -0.24 -17.61
N ASN A 19 -53.72 -0.97 -16.92
CA ASN A 19 -54.08 -1.89 -15.84
C ASN A 19 -54.63 -1.12 -14.62
N GLU A 20 -53.97 -0.04 -14.22
CA GLU A 20 -54.41 0.83 -13.11
C GLU A 20 -55.77 1.48 -13.38
N PHE A 21 -56.04 1.87 -14.63
CA PHE A 21 -57.35 2.40 -15.03
C PHE A 21 -58.41 1.31 -15.30
N GLY A 22 -58.09 0.03 -15.10
CA GLY A 22 -59.03 -1.09 -15.29
C GLY A 22 -59.45 -1.33 -16.74
N LYS A 23 -58.70 -0.82 -17.73
CA LYS A 23 -59.03 -0.87 -19.17
C LYS A 23 -58.27 -1.96 -19.93
N ILE A 24 -57.57 -2.85 -19.22
CA ILE A 24 -56.67 -3.82 -19.83
C ILE A 24 -57.43 -5.03 -20.38
N LYS A 25 -57.11 -5.44 -21.61
CA LYS A 25 -57.65 -6.68 -22.21
C LYS A 25 -56.89 -7.91 -21.73
N ALA A 26 -57.51 -9.10 -21.80
CA ALA A 26 -56.88 -10.35 -21.38
C ALA A 26 -55.62 -10.74 -22.18
N GLU A 27 -55.47 -10.24 -23.40
CA GLU A 27 -54.24 -10.42 -24.20
C GLU A 27 -53.15 -9.41 -23.79
N GLU A 28 -53.55 -8.18 -23.48
CA GLU A 28 -52.66 -7.13 -22.98
C GLU A 28 -52.12 -7.46 -21.57
N SER A 29 -52.89 -8.16 -20.74
CA SER A 29 -52.43 -8.60 -19.41
C SER A 29 -51.35 -9.69 -19.51
N LYS A 30 -51.44 -10.60 -20.50
CA LYS A 30 -50.38 -11.58 -20.78
C LYS A 30 -49.10 -10.90 -21.27
N LEU A 31 -49.24 -9.90 -22.14
CA LEU A 31 -48.11 -9.10 -22.63
C LEU A 31 -47.44 -8.32 -21.49
N LEU A 32 -48.24 -7.72 -20.60
CA LEU A 32 -47.75 -7.02 -19.40
C LEU A 32 -46.92 -7.97 -18.53
N GLN A 33 -47.42 -9.18 -18.24
CA GLN A 33 -46.71 -10.15 -17.43
C GLN A 33 -45.37 -10.60 -18.05
N GLN A 34 -45.33 -10.74 -19.38
CA GLN A 34 -44.08 -11.04 -20.11
C GLN A 34 -43.07 -9.89 -20.05
N LEU A 35 -43.53 -8.65 -20.20
CA LEU A 35 -42.69 -7.46 -20.11
C LEU A 35 -42.16 -7.25 -18.69
N GLU A 36 -42.95 -7.52 -17.65
CA GLU A 36 -42.51 -7.45 -16.26
C GLU A 36 -41.42 -8.48 -15.95
N GLN A 37 -41.58 -9.72 -16.41
CA GLN A 37 -40.53 -10.74 -16.26
C GLN A 37 -39.24 -10.35 -16.97
N LYS A 38 -39.35 -9.71 -18.15
CA LYS A 38 -38.19 -9.24 -18.91
C LYS A 38 -37.49 -8.07 -18.19
N TYR A 39 -38.26 -7.13 -17.62
CA TYR A 39 -37.75 -6.02 -16.84
C TYR A 39 -37.04 -6.48 -15.56
N ASP A 40 -37.62 -7.42 -14.82
CA ASP A 40 -37.00 -7.99 -13.62
C ASP A 40 -35.64 -8.64 -13.91
N MET A 41 -35.54 -9.32 -15.05
CA MET A 41 -34.29 -9.93 -15.50
C MET A 41 -33.23 -8.87 -15.83
N PHE A 42 -33.63 -7.82 -16.57
CA PHE A 42 -32.77 -6.68 -16.88
C PHE A 42 -32.24 -6.00 -15.61
N ILE A 43 -33.11 -5.76 -14.62
CA ILE A 43 -32.70 -5.15 -13.34
C ILE A 43 -31.75 -6.07 -12.58
N ARG A 44 -32.01 -7.38 -12.48
CA ARG A 44 -31.11 -8.33 -11.81
C ARG A 44 -29.74 -8.38 -12.48
N GLU A 45 -29.70 -8.35 -13.81
CA GLU A 45 -28.46 -8.33 -14.57
C GLU A 45 -27.72 -7.01 -14.41
N GLY A 46 -28.43 -5.88 -14.42
CA GLY A 46 -27.88 -4.55 -14.12
C GLY A 46 -27.29 -4.46 -12.72
N LEU A 47 -27.99 -4.98 -11.70
CA LEU A 47 -27.50 -5.06 -10.32
C LEU A 47 -26.29 -5.99 -10.18
N SER A 48 -26.31 -7.15 -10.85
CA SER A 48 -25.17 -8.05 -10.93
C SER A 48 -23.95 -7.38 -11.56
N ASN A 49 -24.14 -6.69 -12.68
CA ASN A 49 -23.08 -5.95 -13.36
C ASN A 49 -22.56 -4.77 -12.53
N MET A 50 -23.44 -4.01 -11.87
CA MET A 50 -23.05 -2.97 -10.91
C MET A 50 -22.28 -3.55 -9.72
N SER A 51 -22.67 -4.70 -9.19
CA SER A 51 -21.94 -5.38 -8.11
C SER A 51 -20.54 -5.83 -8.55
N ARG A 52 -20.38 -6.20 -9.83
CA ARG A 52 -19.08 -6.54 -10.44
C ARG A 52 -18.23 -5.29 -10.71
N MET A 53 -18.85 -4.14 -10.99
CA MET A 53 -18.18 -2.86 -11.20
C MET A 53 -17.89 -2.09 -9.90
N ALA A 54 -18.55 -2.44 -8.79
CA ALA A 54 -18.30 -1.83 -7.50
C ALA A 54 -16.84 -2.12 -7.08
N PRO A 55 -16.02 -1.09 -6.82
CA PRO A 55 -14.65 -1.30 -6.40
C PRO A 55 -14.67 -2.07 -5.07
N ARG A 56 -13.97 -3.21 -5.01
CA ARG A 56 -13.79 -4.02 -3.80
C ARG A 56 -13.06 -3.21 -2.72
N ARG A 57 -13.79 -2.33 -2.03
CA ARG A 57 -13.29 -1.30 -1.09
C ARG A 57 -12.37 -1.88 -0.01
N THR A 58 -12.63 -3.12 0.43
CA THR A 58 -11.87 -3.83 1.47
C THR A 58 -10.42 -4.08 1.06
N THR A 59 -10.18 -4.60 -0.15
CA THR A 59 -8.81 -4.86 -0.64
C THR A 59 -8.00 -3.58 -0.88
N ARG A 60 -8.66 -2.49 -1.27
CA ARG A 60 -8.01 -1.20 -1.52
C ARG A 60 -7.57 -0.51 -0.21
N GLN A 61 -8.38 -0.60 0.85
CA GLN A 61 -8.04 -0.03 2.16
C GLN A 61 -6.86 -0.74 2.85
N LEU A 62 -6.82 -2.07 2.82
CA LEU A 62 -5.69 -2.85 3.35
C LEU A 62 -4.38 -2.53 2.64
N ARG A 63 -4.41 -2.39 1.30
CA ARG A 63 -3.24 -2.03 0.50
C ARG A 63 -2.74 -0.61 0.79
N LEU A 64 -3.65 0.36 0.98
CA LEU A 64 -3.26 1.73 1.29
C LEU A 64 -2.59 1.84 2.67
N ARG A 65 -3.06 1.08 3.67
CA ARG A 65 -2.44 1.02 5.01
C ARG A 65 -1.01 0.50 4.93
N CYS A 66 -0.76 -0.58 4.21
CA CYS A 66 0.60 -1.14 4.08
C CYS A 66 1.59 -0.14 3.46
N VAL A 67 1.16 0.63 2.44
CA VAL A 67 1.99 1.66 1.80
C VAL A 67 2.19 2.87 2.69
N LEU A 68 1.16 3.27 3.45
CA LEU A 68 1.24 4.39 4.38
C LEU A 68 2.15 4.10 5.58
N ILE A 69 2.27 2.84 6.00
CA ILE A 69 3.10 2.45 7.16
C ILE A 69 4.55 2.17 6.76
N SER A 70 4.80 1.61 5.56
CA SER A 70 6.16 1.24 5.12
C SER A 70 7.09 2.44 4.89
N TRP A 71 6.55 3.58 4.46
CA TRP A 71 7.34 4.77 4.15
C TRP A 71 7.86 5.49 5.41
N PRO A 72 7.03 5.77 6.44
CA PRO A 72 7.51 6.27 7.73
C PRO A 72 8.54 5.36 8.38
N MET A 73 8.38 4.04 8.27
CA MET A 73 9.34 3.06 8.79
C MET A 73 10.70 3.15 8.09
N LEU A 74 10.70 3.29 6.77
CA LEU A 74 11.94 3.44 6.00
C LEU A 74 12.64 4.77 6.32
N LEU A 75 11.88 5.86 6.46
CA LEU A 75 12.38 7.16 6.93
C LEU A 75 12.97 7.09 8.35
N LEU A 76 12.33 6.34 9.25
CA LEU A 76 12.85 6.11 10.61
C LEU A 76 14.17 5.34 10.60
N SER A 77 14.30 4.28 9.79
CA SER A 77 15.58 3.54 9.67
C SER A 77 16.71 4.42 9.12
N LEU A 78 16.41 5.23 8.09
CA LEU A 78 17.37 6.17 7.52
C LEU A 78 17.75 7.25 8.54
N GLY A 79 16.78 7.79 9.28
CA GLY A 79 17.04 8.76 10.34
C GLY A 79 17.91 8.20 11.47
N LEU A 80 17.65 6.96 11.91
CA LEU A 80 18.49 6.28 12.90
C LEU A 80 19.92 6.11 12.40
N PHE A 81 20.09 5.70 11.13
CA PHE A 81 21.41 5.55 10.54
C PHE A 81 22.14 6.89 10.40
N PHE A 82 21.45 7.97 10.04
CA PHE A 82 22.01 9.31 10.00
C PHE A 82 22.54 9.76 11.37
N VAL A 83 21.75 9.55 12.43
CA VAL A 83 22.17 9.86 13.81
C VAL A 83 23.39 9.03 14.22
N PHE A 84 23.44 7.76 13.85
CA PHE A 84 24.62 6.90 14.06
C PHE A 84 25.86 7.42 13.30
N THR A 85 25.69 7.90 12.06
CA THR A 85 26.81 8.45 11.28
C THR A 85 27.33 9.75 11.88
N LEU A 86 26.45 10.62 12.38
CA LEU A 86 26.83 11.85 13.09
C LEU A 86 27.54 11.55 14.40
N PHE A 87 27.11 10.53 15.13
CA PHE A 87 27.79 10.08 16.35
C PHE A 87 29.22 9.63 16.06
N LEU A 88 29.42 8.81 15.01
CA LEU A 88 30.76 8.41 14.56
C LEU A 88 31.62 9.63 14.15
N LEU A 89 31.04 10.62 13.49
CA LEU A 89 31.76 11.83 13.08
C LEU A 89 32.20 12.70 14.28
N GLN A 90 31.39 12.77 15.34
CA GLN A 90 31.63 13.64 16.50
C GLN A 90 32.56 13.01 17.54
N PHE A 91 32.54 11.68 17.69
CA PHE A 91 33.23 11.01 18.78
C PHE A 91 34.39 10.11 18.35
N TYR A 92 34.59 9.83 17.06
CA TYR A 92 35.66 8.94 16.59
C TYR A 92 36.83 9.75 15.96
N GLU A 93 37.89 10.01 16.74
CA GLU A 93 39.01 10.91 16.38
C GLU A 93 39.89 10.45 15.19
N GLY A 94 39.69 9.23 14.67
CA GLY A 94 40.42 8.69 13.50
C GLY A 94 39.59 8.44 12.23
N GLY A 95 38.27 8.60 12.28
CA GLY A 95 37.37 8.08 11.22
C GLY A 95 36.89 9.07 10.17
N GLY A 96 37.38 10.31 10.18
CA GLY A 96 36.82 11.41 9.38
C GLY A 96 36.57 11.07 7.91
N GLY A 97 37.48 10.34 7.26
CA GLY A 97 37.33 9.95 5.85
C GLY A 97 36.25 8.87 5.60
N TRP A 98 36.15 7.90 6.51
CA TRP A 98 35.17 6.80 6.41
C TRP A 98 33.76 7.26 6.80
N SER A 99 33.64 8.08 7.85
CA SER A 99 32.36 8.66 8.27
C SER A 99 31.81 9.67 7.26
N LEU A 100 32.65 10.50 6.64
CA LEU A 100 32.25 11.38 5.53
C LEU A 100 31.76 10.59 4.31
N SER A 101 32.44 9.49 3.97
CA SER A 101 32.01 8.61 2.88
C SER A 101 30.66 7.97 3.19
N LEU A 102 30.46 7.45 4.41
CA LEU A 102 29.17 6.90 4.85
C LEU A 102 28.05 7.94 4.81
N LEU A 103 28.34 9.19 5.19
CA LEU A 103 27.38 10.29 5.13
C LEU A 103 26.99 10.63 3.70
N GLN A 104 27.95 10.64 2.77
CA GLN A 104 27.69 10.87 1.35
C GLN A 104 26.82 9.76 0.73
N TRP A 105 27.13 8.49 1.06
CA TRP A 105 26.31 7.34 0.67
C TRP A 105 24.89 7.45 1.24
N HIS A 106 24.75 7.91 2.48
CA HIS A 106 23.46 8.12 3.12
C HIS A 106 22.63 9.20 2.41
N ILE A 107 23.22 10.35 2.10
CA ILE A 107 22.55 11.44 1.36
C ILE A 107 22.10 10.96 -0.02
N CYS A 108 22.95 10.21 -0.74
CA CYS A 108 22.59 9.59 -2.01
C CYS A 108 21.40 8.62 -1.86
N LEU A 109 21.41 7.75 -0.85
CA LEU A 109 20.32 6.82 -0.58
C LEU A 109 19.00 7.54 -0.29
N VAL A 110 19.03 8.59 0.55
CA VAL A 110 17.85 9.42 0.82
C VAL A 110 17.34 10.10 -0.45
N GLY A 111 18.24 10.64 -1.28
CA GLY A 111 17.89 11.26 -2.56
C GLY A 111 17.21 10.29 -3.53
N VAL A 112 17.76 9.09 -3.69
CA VAL A 112 17.16 8.01 -4.51
C VAL A 112 15.79 7.61 -3.97
N LEU A 113 15.66 7.51 -2.64
CA LEU A 113 14.40 7.16 -2.00
C LEU A 113 13.31 8.21 -2.26
N VAL A 114 13.63 9.49 -2.10
CA VAL A 114 12.71 10.60 -2.36
C VAL A 114 12.28 10.61 -3.83
N PHE A 115 13.21 10.33 -4.76
CA PHE A 115 12.89 10.21 -6.18
C PHE A 115 11.94 9.05 -6.49
N LEU A 116 12.18 7.87 -5.91
CA LEU A 116 11.30 6.71 -6.05
C LEU A 116 9.91 6.95 -5.44
N VAL A 117 9.87 7.59 -4.27
CA VAL A 117 8.64 8.04 -3.62
C VAL A 117 7.86 9.00 -4.51
N ALA A 118 8.54 10.01 -5.08
CA ALA A 118 7.93 10.95 -6.01
C ALA A 118 7.35 10.24 -7.23
N LEU A 119 8.10 9.31 -7.84
CA LEU A 119 7.61 8.50 -8.96
C LEU A 119 6.37 7.68 -8.60
N VAL A 120 6.36 7.01 -7.45
CA VAL A 120 5.21 6.20 -7.00
C VAL A 120 3.98 7.07 -6.72
N CYS A 121 4.16 8.26 -6.15
CA CYS A 121 3.08 9.22 -5.92
C CYS A 121 2.53 9.81 -7.22
N PHE A 122 3.40 10.17 -8.17
CA PHE A 122 2.99 10.79 -9.44
C PHE A 122 2.34 9.81 -10.41
N THR A 123 2.80 8.56 -10.43
CA THR A 123 2.38 7.60 -11.47
C THR A 123 1.06 6.87 -11.16
N GLN A 124 0.44 7.09 -9.99
CA GLN A 124 -0.75 6.35 -9.52
C GLN A 124 -0.62 4.81 -9.58
N ILE A 125 0.59 4.25 -9.75
CA ILE A 125 0.84 2.78 -9.84
C ILE A 125 0.73 2.10 -8.45
N ARG A 126 0.26 2.84 -7.44
CA ARG A 126 -0.08 2.38 -6.07
C ARG A 126 -0.96 1.13 -6.02
N GLU A 127 -1.64 0.78 -7.11
CA GLU A 127 -2.54 -0.38 -7.17
C GLU A 127 -1.86 -1.71 -7.55
N ARG A 128 -0.60 -1.69 -8.02
CA ARG A 128 0.11 -2.92 -8.39
C ARG A 128 0.74 -3.60 -7.17
N LEU A 129 0.21 -4.77 -6.84
CA LEU A 129 0.64 -5.65 -5.73
C LEU A 129 2.16 -5.91 -5.70
N PHE A 130 2.78 -5.98 -6.88
CA PHE A 130 4.22 -6.18 -7.03
C PHE A 130 5.06 -5.03 -6.47
N ILE A 131 4.61 -3.79 -6.65
CA ILE A 131 5.35 -2.59 -6.20
C ILE A 131 5.33 -2.50 -4.67
N ASN A 132 4.17 -2.75 -4.04
CA ASN A 132 4.07 -2.73 -2.58
C ASN A 132 4.95 -3.82 -1.93
N ARG A 133 5.00 -5.02 -2.53
CA ARG A 133 5.88 -6.10 -2.07
C ARG A 133 7.35 -5.73 -2.25
N ALA A 134 7.72 -5.17 -3.39
CA ALA A 134 9.09 -4.71 -3.64
C ALA A 134 9.53 -3.64 -2.64
N ILE A 135 8.64 -2.69 -2.32
CA ILE A 135 8.90 -1.65 -1.30
C ILE A 135 9.08 -2.26 0.08
N LEU A 136 8.20 -3.16 0.52
CA LEU A 136 8.33 -3.81 1.83
C LEU A 136 9.59 -4.68 1.92
N CYS A 137 9.93 -5.42 0.86
CA CYS A 137 11.19 -6.16 0.80
C CYS A 137 12.39 -5.23 0.87
N ALA A 138 12.33 -4.06 0.21
CA ALA A 138 13.38 -3.06 0.29
C ALA A 138 13.50 -2.47 1.71
N CYS A 139 12.40 -2.20 2.41
CA CYS A 139 12.42 -1.79 3.82
C CYS A 139 13.21 -2.80 4.67
N VAL A 140 12.87 -4.10 4.56
CA VAL A 140 13.51 -5.16 5.33
C VAL A 140 14.99 -5.28 4.98
N LEU A 141 15.33 -5.34 3.68
CA LEU A 141 16.71 -5.52 3.22
C LEU A 141 17.60 -4.33 3.61
N ILE A 142 17.11 -3.10 3.43
CA ILE A 142 17.87 -1.89 3.74
C ILE A 142 18.13 -1.82 5.25
N SER A 143 17.11 -2.02 6.10
CA SER A 143 17.27 -2.06 7.55
C SER A 143 18.26 -3.14 8.01
N VAL A 144 18.20 -4.34 7.43
CA VAL A 144 19.15 -5.43 7.76
C VAL A 144 20.57 -5.06 7.36
N ILE A 145 20.78 -4.50 6.16
CA ILE A 145 22.10 -4.10 5.67
C ILE A 145 22.68 -2.98 6.54
N LEU A 146 21.87 -1.98 6.90
CA LEU A 146 22.27 -0.90 7.80
C LEU A 146 22.59 -1.44 9.21
N GLY A 147 21.79 -2.38 9.72
CA GLY A 147 22.05 -3.10 10.97
C GLY A 147 23.38 -3.86 10.96
N LEU A 148 23.71 -4.54 9.86
CA LEU A 148 24.98 -5.27 9.74
C LEU A 148 26.17 -4.31 9.61
N LEU A 149 26.02 -3.19 8.89
CA LEU A 149 27.04 -2.16 8.78
C LEU A 149 27.35 -1.50 10.13
N THR A 150 26.32 -1.15 10.89
CA THR A 150 26.49 -0.58 12.24
C THR A 150 27.16 -1.57 13.20
N LEU A 151 26.76 -2.85 13.16
CA LEU A 151 27.44 -3.94 13.89
C LEU A 151 28.91 -4.06 13.49
N ALA A 152 29.22 -4.08 12.19
CA ALA A 152 30.59 -4.21 11.70
C ALA A 152 31.49 -3.05 12.17
N VAL A 153 30.98 -1.82 12.11
CA VAL A 153 31.70 -0.63 12.57
C VAL A 153 31.93 -0.68 14.09
N LEU A 154 30.91 -1.07 14.87
CA LEU A 154 31.03 -1.19 16.33
C LEU A 154 31.97 -2.32 16.76
N PHE A 155 32.01 -3.45 16.04
CA PHE A 155 32.98 -4.51 16.31
C PHE A 155 34.40 -4.09 15.96
N HIS A 156 34.58 -3.28 14.92
CA HIS A 156 35.91 -2.78 14.52
C HIS A 156 36.44 -1.71 15.48
N GLY A 157 35.58 -0.85 16.03
CA GLY A 157 35.95 0.17 17.03
C GLY A 157 36.18 -0.37 18.45
N ARG A 158 35.92 -1.65 18.71
CA ARG A 158 35.98 -2.26 20.05
C ARG A 158 37.41 -2.43 20.60
N ASP A 159 38.43 -2.28 19.76
CA ASP A 159 39.84 -2.26 20.17
C ASP A 159 40.27 -0.89 20.75
N GLU A 160 39.46 0.16 20.60
CA GLU A 160 39.65 1.48 21.22
C GLU A 160 38.64 1.68 22.38
N GLU A 161 39.07 2.29 23.49
CA GLU A 161 38.33 2.40 24.76
C GLU A 161 37.01 3.23 24.69
N TYR A 162 35.96 2.75 24.01
CA TYR A 162 34.65 3.42 23.94
C TYR A 162 33.56 2.66 24.70
N ASN A 163 33.65 2.62 26.04
CA ASN A 163 32.99 1.55 26.80
C ASN A 163 31.57 1.82 27.34
N ARG A 164 31.01 3.04 27.18
CA ARG A 164 29.67 3.38 27.73
C ARG A 164 28.64 3.94 26.73
N TRP A 165 29.03 4.82 25.81
CA TRP A 165 28.09 5.39 24.83
C TRP A 165 27.71 4.39 23.72
N ASP A 166 28.65 3.50 23.36
CA ASP A 166 28.44 2.44 22.37
C ASP A 166 27.33 1.47 22.77
N ARG A 167 27.23 1.13 24.05
CA ARG A 167 26.17 0.21 24.53
C ARG A 167 24.78 0.82 24.44
N GLY A 168 24.62 2.11 24.76
CA GLY A 168 23.33 2.80 24.68
C GLY A 168 22.87 2.97 23.23
N LEU A 169 23.77 3.41 22.36
CA LEU A 169 23.51 3.52 20.92
C LEU A 169 23.25 2.16 20.28
N PHE A 170 23.99 1.12 20.67
CA PHE A 170 23.75 -0.24 20.19
C PHE A 170 22.36 -0.76 20.56
N VAL A 171 21.91 -0.51 21.80
CA VAL A 171 20.57 -0.93 22.24
C VAL A 171 19.49 -0.12 21.50
N ILE A 172 19.64 1.20 21.38
CA ILE A 172 18.65 2.04 20.68
C ILE A 172 18.57 1.68 19.19
N PHE A 173 19.72 1.49 18.55
CA PHE A 173 19.80 1.14 17.12
C PHE A 173 19.32 -0.29 16.87
N GLY A 174 19.77 -1.26 17.67
CA GLY A 174 19.39 -2.66 17.54
C GLY A 174 17.91 -2.92 17.84
N VAL A 175 17.36 -2.29 18.88
CA VAL A 175 15.93 -2.38 19.20
C VAL A 175 15.10 -1.61 18.17
N GLY A 176 15.55 -0.43 17.73
CA GLY A 176 14.89 0.39 16.71
C GLY A 176 14.80 -0.31 15.35
N GLU A 177 15.95 -0.74 14.80
CA GLU A 177 15.99 -1.49 13.54
C GLU A 177 15.29 -2.85 13.67
N GLY A 178 15.42 -3.53 14.81
CA GLY A 178 14.73 -4.79 15.07
C GLY A 178 13.21 -4.64 15.03
N LEU A 179 12.66 -3.60 15.67
CA LEU A 179 11.23 -3.27 15.60
C LEU A 179 10.78 -2.96 14.17
N ILE A 180 11.58 -2.20 13.42
CA ILE A 180 11.28 -1.85 12.02
C ILE A 180 11.26 -3.12 11.16
N VAL A 181 12.22 -4.03 11.33
CA VAL A 181 12.27 -5.31 10.60
C VAL A 181 11.10 -6.21 10.98
N VAL A 182 10.76 -6.32 12.26
CA VAL A 182 9.64 -7.16 12.71
C VAL A 182 8.29 -6.62 12.22
N GLU A 183 8.06 -5.30 12.28
CA GLU A 183 6.83 -4.67 11.77
C GLU A 183 6.74 -4.73 10.25
N SER A 184 7.84 -4.49 9.53
CA SER A 184 7.83 -4.58 8.06
C SER A 184 7.67 -6.03 7.57
N ALA A 185 8.29 -7.01 8.24
CA ALA A 185 8.10 -8.42 7.98
C ALA A 185 6.67 -8.88 8.34
N SER A 186 6.13 -8.47 9.48
CA SER A 186 4.76 -8.81 9.89
C SER A 186 3.74 -8.27 8.88
N LEU A 187 3.94 -7.06 8.35
CA LEU A 187 3.11 -6.48 7.29
C LEU A 187 3.28 -7.22 5.95
N LEU A 188 4.48 -7.71 5.64
CA LEU A 188 4.74 -8.56 4.47
C LEU A 188 3.98 -9.89 4.55
N PHE A 189 4.07 -10.58 5.69
CA PHE A 189 3.51 -11.92 5.88
C PHE A 189 2.02 -11.93 6.29
N ASN A 190 1.48 -10.90 6.95
CA ASN A 190 0.03 -10.76 7.20
C ASN A 190 -0.76 -10.29 5.97
N SER A 191 -0.07 -9.89 4.90
CA SER A 191 -0.71 -9.54 3.61
C SER A 191 -0.92 -10.75 2.68
N PHE A 192 -0.64 -11.96 3.17
CA PHE A 192 -0.92 -13.25 2.51
C PHE A 192 -2.33 -13.78 2.82
#